data_AF-A0A3N5PM01-F1
#
_entry.id   AF-A0A3N5PM01-F1
#
_cell.length_a   1.000
_cell.length_b   1.000
_cell.length_c   1.000
_cell.angle_alpha   90.00
_cell.angle_beta   90.00
_cell.angle_gamma   90.00
#
_symmetry.space_group_name_H-M   'P 1'
#
loop_
_entity.id
_entity.type
_entity.pdbx_description
1 polymer ?
#
loop_
_entity_poly.entity_id
_entity_poly.type
_entity_poly.pdbx_seq_one_letter_code
_entity_poly.pdbx_strand_id
1 'polypeptide(L)'
;MTGYDMFADLRIPSDYGRNPRRPKFKEAAELTDVEPNVVGTMQRLAPETAAAWRNLKRAAAGVGVQLLLVSGFRSVRHQADIIRRKLAAGQSIEQILAVNAAPGFSEHHTGRAVDIATPGTRPLTTEFESSAAFRWL
;
A
#
# COMPACT_ATOMS: atom_id res chain seq x y z
N MET A 1 -3.97 -0.73 23.54
CA MET A 1 -4.05 0.44 22.64
C MET A 1 -5.36 0.36 21.89
N THR A 2 -6.36 1.12 22.31
CA THR A 2 -7.60 1.28 21.52
C THR A 2 -7.29 2.13 20.29
N GLY A 3 -8.14 2.10 19.25
CA GLY A 3 -7.91 2.90 18.04
C GLY A 3 -7.82 4.41 18.27
N TYR A 4 -8.36 4.91 19.39
CA TYR A 4 -8.33 6.32 19.78
C TYR A 4 -6.95 6.78 20.27
N ASP A 5 -6.27 5.92 21.02
CA ASP A 5 -4.91 6.12 21.56
C ASP A 5 -3.90 6.32 20.41
N MET A 6 -4.02 5.49 19.37
CA MET A 6 -3.15 5.55 18.20
C MET A 6 -3.29 6.84 17.36
N PHE A 7 -4.50 7.40 17.21
CA PHE A 7 -4.68 8.60 16.40
C PHE A 7 -4.07 9.82 17.09
N ALA A 8 -4.29 9.93 18.41
CA ALA A 8 -3.67 10.98 19.22
C ALA A 8 -2.14 10.89 19.18
N ASP A 9 -1.57 9.69 19.36
CA ASP A 9 -0.13 9.45 19.30
C ASP A 9 0.50 9.90 17.97
N LEU A 10 -0.20 9.66 16.86
CA LEU A 10 0.25 10.01 15.53
C LEU A 10 -0.12 11.44 15.12
N ARG A 11 -0.75 12.21 16.02
CA ARG A 11 -1.27 13.56 15.76
C ARG A 11 -2.26 13.60 14.60
N ILE A 12 -2.93 12.49 14.32
CA ILE A 12 -3.96 12.42 13.26
C ILE A 12 -5.21 13.15 13.77
N PRO A 13 -5.80 14.06 12.98
CA PRO A 13 -7.02 14.76 13.38
C PRO A 13 -8.12 13.79 13.79
N SER A 14 -8.81 14.09 14.89
CA SER A 14 -9.83 13.18 15.45
C SER A 14 -11.03 13.01 14.53
N ASP A 15 -11.25 13.96 13.62
CA ASP A 15 -12.27 13.94 12.56
C ASP A 15 -11.80 13.30 11.25
N TYR A 16 -10.57 12.79 11.17
CA TYR A 16 -10.07 12.09 9.99
C TYR A 16 -11.00 10.94 9.59
N GLY A 17 -11.44 10.97 8.34
CA GLY A 17 -12.36 9.98 7.79
C GLY A 17 -13.83 10.20 8.12
N ARG A 18 -14.17 11.24 8.89
CA ARG A 18 -15.55 11.76 9.03
C ARG A 18 -15.79 12.93 8.09
N ASN A 19 -14.81 13.81 7.91
CA ASN A 19 -14.89 14.97 7.02
C ASN A 19 -13.60 15.15 6.19
N PRO A 20 -13.59 14.81 4.88
CA PRO A 20 -14.63 14.07 4.18
C PRO A 20 -14.74 12.63 4.72
N ARG A 21 -15.89 12.00 4.50
CA ARG A 21 -16.11 10.61 4.90
C ARG A 21 -15.18 9.70 4.11
N ARG A 22 -14.40 8.86 4.80
CA ARG A 22 -13.51 7.85 4.18
C ARG A 22 -13.93 6.44 4.60
N PRO A 23 -13.85 5.45 3.70
CA PRO A 23 -14.14 4.06 4.05
C PRO A 23 -13.11 3.53 5.04
N LYS A 24 -13.56 2.67 5.96
CA LYS A 24 -12.68 1.92 6.86
C LYS A 24 -12.46 0.53 6.30
N PHE A 25 -11.24 0.02 6.44
CA PHE A 25 -10.85 -1.29 5.96
C PHE A 25 -10.43 -2.19 7.11
N LYS A 26 -11.04 -3.38 7.18
CA LYS A 26 -10.61 -4.43 8.12
C LYS A 26 -9.34 -5.10 7.60
N GLU A 27 -8.53 -5.58 8.52
CA GLU A 27 -7.38 -6.41 8.16
C GLU A 27 -7.83 -7.74 7.59
N ALA A 28 -7.13 -8.22 6.55
CA ALA A 28 -7.31 -9.57 6.03
C ALA A 28 -7.07 -10.58 7.15
N ALA A 29 -8.01 -11.51 7.33
CA ALA A 29 -7.85 -12.63 8.25
C ALA A 29 -6.89 -13.70 7.70
N GLU A 30 -6.85 -13.83 6.37
CA GLU A 30 -6.03 -14.82 5.67
C GLU A 30 -5.11 -14.15 4.67
N LEU A 31 -3.87 -14.62 4.63
CA LEU A 31 -2.81 -14.07 3.82
C LEU A 31 -1.95 -15.21 3.25
N THR A 32 -1.50 -15.02 2.02
CA THR A 32 -0.59 -15.93 1.32
C THR A 32 0.67 -15.17 0.95
N ASP A 33 1.83 -15.77 1.21
CA ASP A 33 3.11 -15.27 0.71
C ASP A 33 3.12 -15.32 -0.83
N VAL A 34 3.61 -14.24 -1.45
CA VAL A 34 3.52 -14.07 -2.90
C VAL A 34 4.91 -14.04 -3.51
N GLU A 35 5.66 -12.97 -3.24
CA GLU A 35 7.03 -12.78 -3.67
C GLU A 35 7.71 -11.64 -2.88
N PRO A 36 9.04 -11.57 -2.86
CA PRO A 36 9.75 -10.40 -2.39
C PRO A 36 9.39 -9.15 -3.22
N ASN A 37 9.24 -8.00 -2.56
CA ASN A 37 9.13 -6.72 -3.25
C ASN A 37 10.48 -6.25 -3.82
N VAL A 38 10.48 -5.07 -4.42
CA VAL A 38 11.68 -4.42 -5.00
C VAL A 38 12.86 -4.22 -4.04
N VAL A 39 12.66 -4.35 -2.71
CA VAL A 39 13.73 -4.29 -1.69
C VAL A 39 13.96 -5.63 -0.97
N GLY A 40 13.42 -6.73 -1.50
CA GLY A 40 13.65 -8.08 -0.98
C GLY A 40 12.75 -8.50 0.19
N THR A 41 11.77 -7.69 0.58
CA THR A 41 10.84 -8.04 1.67
C THR A 41 9.69 -8.89 1.13
N MET A 42 9.49 -10.09 1.67
CA MET A 42 8.37 -10.96 1.30
C MET A 42 7.02 -10.25 1.48
N GLN A 43 6.23 -10.17 0.41
CA GLN A 43 4.91 -9.59 0.44
C GLN A 43 3.84 -10.67 0.56
N ARG A 44 2.73 -10.27 1.18
CA ARG A 44 1.55 -11.10 1.39
C ARG A 44 0.32 -10.46 0.79
N LEU A 45 -0.61 -11.26 0.29
CA LEU A 45 -1.90 -10.81 -0.22
C LEU A 45 -3.01 -11.76 0.26
N ALA A 46 -4.26 -11.32 0.21
CA ALA A 46 -5.39 -12.23 0.39
C ALA A 46 -5.34 -13.33 -0.71
N PRO A 47 -5.81 -14.56 -0.43
CA PRO A 47 -5.60 -15.70 -1.35
C PRO A 47 -6.06 -15.46 -2.79
N GLU A 48 -7.25 -14.89 -2.98
CA GLU A 48 -7.79 -14.56 -4.30
C GLU A 48 -6.96 -13.49 -5.01
N THR A 49 -6.53 -12.45 -4.29
CA THR A 49 -5.65 -11.41 -4.81
C THR A 49 -4.29 -11.96 -5.20
N ALA A 50 -3.74 -12.91 -4.43
CA ALA A 50 -2.47 -13.57 -4.76
C ALA A 50 -2.57 -14.37 -6.06
N ALA A 51 -3.68 -15.09 -6.28
CA ALA A 51 -3.94 -15.79 -7.53
C ALA A 51 -4.09 -14.81 -8.71
N ALA A 52 -4.87 -13.75 -8.53
CA ALA A 52 -5.06 -12.71 -9.53
C ALA A 52 -3.74 -12.00 -9.89
N TRP A 53 -2.92 -11.65 -8.90
CA TRP A 53 -1.61 -11.03 -9.09
C TRP A 53 -0.67 -11.91 -9.92
N ARG A 54 -0.56 -13.20 -9.60
CA ARG A 54 0.26 -14.14 -10.37
C ARG A 54 -0.21 -14.25 -11.83
N ASN A 55 -1.51 -14.22 -12.07
CA ASN A 55 -2.07 -14.24 -13.42
C ASN A 55 -1.81 -12.94 -14.18
N LEU A 56 -1.97 -11.78 -13.54
CA LEU A 56 -1.65 -10.47 -14.12
C LEU A 56 -0.17 -10.42 -14.55
N LYS A 57 0.76 -10.83 -13.67
CA LYS A 57 2.18 -10.89 -13.99
C LYS A 57 2.49 -11.81 -15.16
N ARG A 58 1.86 -12.99 -15.21
CA ARG A 58 2.05 -13.95 -16.30
C ARG A 58 1.57 -13.39 -17.63
N ALA A 59 0.42 -12.73 -17.64
CA ALA A 59 -0.14 -12.10 -18.84
C ALA A 59 0.76 -10.96 -19.33
N ALA A 60 1.24 -10.10 -18.42
CA ALA A 60 2.18 -9.03 -18.73
C ALA A 60 3.47 -9.58 -19.35
N ALA A 61 4.06 -10.59 -18.72
CA ALA A 61 5.30 -11.22 -19.19
C ALA A 61 5.14 -11.87 -20.57
N GLY A 62 3.97 -12.43 -20.88
CA GLY A 62 3.66 -13.02 -22.18
C GLY A 62 3.73 -12.03 -23.35
N VAL A 63 3.66 -10.72 -23.09
CA VAL A 63 3.82 -9.65 -24.08
C VAL A 63 5.06 -8.79 -23.84
N GLY A 64 6.01 -9.29 -23.03
CA GLY A 64 7.27 -8.60 -22.75
C GLY A 64 7.17 -7.44 -21.75
N VAL A 65 6.05 -7.30 -21.03
CA VAL A 65 5.88 -6.31 -19.97
C VAL A 65 6.26 -6.91 -18.61
N GLN A 66 7.14 -6.24 -17.87
CA GLN A 66 7.53 -6.66 -16.52
C GLN A 66 6.85 -5.81 -15.45
N LEU A 67 6.10 -6.47 -14.56
CA LEU A 67 5.54 -5.85 -13.36
C LEU A 67 6.32 -6.26 -12.11
N LEU A 68 6.61 -5.29 -11.26
CA LEU A 68 7.31 -5.45 -9.98
C LEU A 68 6.35 -5.13 -8.84
N LEU A 69 6.32 -5.99 -7.81
CA LEU A 69 5.56 -5.73 -6.60
C LEU A 69 6.32 -4.76 -5.70
N VAL A 70 5.69 -3.66 -5.31
CA VAL A 70 6.27 -2.68 -4.38
C VAL A 70 5.75 -2.93 -2.98
N SER A 71 4.43 -3.02 -2.83
CA SER A 71 3.79 -3.29 -1.54
C SER A 71 2.49 -4.08 -1.70
N GLY A 72 2.24 -5.01 -0.79
CA GLY A 72 1.00 -5.79 -0.69
C GLY A 72 0.26 -5.49 0.62
N PHE A 73 -0.16 -6.52 1.35
CA PHE A 73 -0.83 -6.36 2.65
C PHE A 73 0.00 -5.48 3.62
N ARG A 74 -0.68 -4.51 4.23
CA ARG A 74 -0.14 -3.70 5.32
C ARG A 74 -1.09 -3.76 6.50
N SER A 75 -0.60 -4.18 7.67
CA SER A 75 -1.40 -4.12 8.89
C SER A 75 -1.67 -2.67 9.32
N VAL A 76 -2.70 -2.46 10.13
CA VAL A 76 -3.00 -1.18 10.81
C VAL A 76 -1.78 -0.72 11.60
N ARG A 77 -1.13 -1.64 12.33
CA ARG A 77 0.10 -1.36 13.06
C ARG A 77 1.25 -0.94 12.13
N HIS A 78 1.47 -1.66 11.04
CA HIS A 78 2.51 -1.30 10.07
C HIS A 78 2.22 0.08 9.44
N GLN A 79 0.96 0.38 9.12
CA GLN A 79 0.57 1.69 8.61
C GLN A 79 0.88 2.80 9.63
N ALA A 80 0.64 2.56 10.92
CA ALA A 80 1.04 3.48 11.97
C ALA A 80 2.57 3.67 12.00
N ASP A 81 3.34 2.60 11.88
CA ASP A 81 4.81 2.68 11.88
C ASP A 81 5.37 3.43 10.67
N ILE A 82 4.73 3.34 9.49
CA ILE A 82 5.07 4.16 8.33
C ILE A 82 4.90 5.65 8.68
N ILE A 83 3.78 6.02 9.29
CA ILE A 83 3.51 7.41 9.70
C ILE A 83 4.51 7.86 10.77
N ARG A 84 4.79 7.03 11.79
CA ARG A 84 5.80 7.33 12.83
C ARG A 84 7.17 7.63 12.23
N ARG A 85 7.63 6.80 11.28
CA ARG A 85 8.93 7.03 10.61
C ARG A 85 8.95 8.34 9.85
N LYS A 86 7.86 8.72 9.18
CA LYS A 86 7.76 9.99 8.44
C LYS A 86 7.72 11.21 9.36
N LEU A 87 7.00 11.11 10.48
CA LEU A 87 7.03 12.13 11.53
C LEU A 87 8.44 12.30 12.10
N ALA A 88 9.12 11.19 12.40
CA ALA A 88 10.51 11.20 12.89
C ALA A 88 11.50 11.77 11.85
N ALA A 89 11.19 11.64 10.56
CA ALA A 89 11.94 12.26 9.46
C ALA A 89 11.61 13.76 9.26
N GLY A 90 10.79 14.36 10.13
CA GLY A 90 10.48 15.80 10.12
C GLY A 90 9.29 16.20 9.24
N GLN A 91 8.56 15.25 8.64
CA GLN A 91 7.34 15.57 7.89
C GLN A 91 6.19 15.92 8.85
N SER A 92 5.35 16.89 8.49
CA SER A 92 4.12 17.19 9.24
C SER A 92 3.06 16.11 9.00
N ILE A 93 2.11 15.96 9.93
CA ILE A 93 1.04 14.96 9.77
C ILE A 93 0.15 15.28 8.56
N GLU A 94 -0.06 16.56 8.25
CA GLU A 94 -0.81 17.03 7.08
C GLU A 94 -0.11 16.61 5.78
N GLN A 95 1.21 16.80 5.70
CA GLN A 95 2.01 16.37 4.55
C GLN A 95 1.96 14.85 4.35
N ILE A 96 2.00 14.10 5.45
CA ILE A 96 1.92 12.63 5.40
C ILE A 96 0.54 12.20 4.92
N LEU A 97 -0.53 12.74 5.51
CA LEU A 97 -1.90 12.37 5.20
C LEU A 97 -2.37 12.82 3.80
N ALA A 98 -1.64 13.74 3.17
CA ALA A 98 -1.86 14.12 1.77
C ALA A 98 -1.55 12.98 0.78
N VAL A 99 -0.64 12.06 1.13
CA VAL A 99 -0.18 10.96 0.27
C VAL A 99 -0.27 9.57 0.92
N ASN A 100 -0.61 9.50 2.21
CA ASN A 100 -0.76 8.25 2.94
C ASN A 100 -2.10 8.21 3.68
N ALA A 101 -2.78 7.06 3.60
CA ALA A 101 -3.96 6.83 4.42
C ALA A 101 -3.59 6.66 5.90
N ALA A 102 -4.48 7.10 6.80
CA ALA A 102 -4.36 6.81 8.22
C ALA A 102 -4.53 5.30 8.50
N PRO A 103 -4.05 4.80 9.66
CA PRO A 103 -4.28 3.42 10.07
C PRO A 103 -5.79 3.12 10.17
N GLY A 104 -6.23 2.00 9.57
CA GLY A 104 -7.64 1.62 9.45
C GLY A 104 -8.35 2.20 8.22
N PHE A 105 -7.69 3.05 7.44
CA PHE A 105 -8.24 3.69 6.23
C PHE A 105 -7.45 3.36 4.95
N SER A 106 -6.44 2.48 5.02
CA SER A 106 -5.69 2.01 3.85
C SER A 106 -6.32 0.74 3.25
N GLU A 107 -6.49 0.70 1.94
CA GLU A 107 -6.97 -0.51 1.23
C GLU A 107 -6.03 -1.70 1.39
N HIS A 108 -4.73 -1.45 1.59
CA HIS A 108 -3.74 -2.49 1.85
C HIS A 108 -4.04 -3.31 3.11
N HIS A 109 -4.87 -2.82 4.05
CA HIS A 109 -5.34 -3.62 5.18
C HIS A 109 -6.11 -4.86 4.70
N THR A 110 -6.85 -4.75 3.61
CA THR A 110 -7.66 -5.87 3.10
C THR A 110 -6.83 -6.98 2.45
N GLY A 111 -5.54 -6.75 2.18
CA GLY A 111 -4.72 -7.65 1.37
C GLY A 111 -5.16 -7.73 -0.10
N ARG A 112 -6.05 -6.83 -0.56
CA ARG A 112 -6.57 -6.76 -1.93
C ARG A 112 -6.00 -5.63 -2.77
N ALA A 113 -5.18 -4.78 -2.18
CA ALA A 113 -4.45 -3.73 -2.87
C ALA A 113 -2.99 -4.12 -3.08
N VAL A 114 -2.44 -3.75 -4.23
CA VAL A 114 -1.03 -3.89 -4.60
C VAL A 114 -0.52 -2.57 -5.15
N ASP A 115 0.69 -2.20 -4.74
CA ASP A 115 1.45 -1.14 -5.39
C ASP A 115 2.41 -1.78 -6.41
N ILE A 116 2.41 -1.25 -7.63
CA ILE A 116 3.15 -1.82 -8.77
C ILE A 116 4.21 -0.83 -9.24
N ALA A 117 5.34 -1.36 -9.70
CA ALA A 117 6.34 -0.63 -10.47
C ALA A 117 6.76 -1.44 -11.70
N THR A 118 7.63 -0.86 -12.52
CA THR A 118 8.27 -1.52 -13.67
C THR A 118 9.75 -1.14 -13.72
N PRO A 119 10.66 -1.98 -14.26
CA PRO A 119 12.06 -1.63 -14.37
C PRO A 119 12.30 -0.27 -15.05
N GLY A 120 13.32 0.45 -14.59
CA GLY A 120 13.69 1.75 -15.15
C GLY A 120 12.82 2.93 -14.71
N THR A 121 11.83 2.73 -13.83
CA THR A 121 11.02 3.82 -13.25
C THR A 121 11.20 3.88 -11.74
N ARG A 122 11.12 5.08 -11.16
CA ARG A 122 11.11 5.22 -9.70
C ARG A 122 9.76 4.72 -9.14
N PRO A 123 9.74 3.73 -8.22
CA PRO A 123 8.51 3.23 -7.64
C PRO A 123 7.68 4.31 -6.93
N LEU A 124 6.35 4.18 -6.96
CA LEU A 124 5.41 5.08 -6.28
C LEU A 124 5.55 6.55 -6.70
N THR A 125 5.91 6.80 -7.96
CA THR A 125 5.94 8.13 -8.55
C THR A 125 5.07 8.18 -9.80
N THR A 126 4.73 9.38 -10.26
CA THR A 126 3.98 9.60 -11.50
C THR A 126 4.73 9.16 -12.76
N GLU A 127 6.03 8.86 -12.68
CA GLU A 127 6.80 8.33 -13.81
C GLU A 127 6.22 7.03 -14.36
N PHE A 128 5.58 6.24 -13.49
CA PHE A 128 4.93 4.99 -13.90
C PHE A 128 3.93 5.20 -15.04
N GLU A 129 3.20 6.32 -15.06
CA GLU A 129 2.18 6.66 -16.06
C GLU A 129 2.74 6.72 -17.49
N SER A 130 4.03 7.03 -17.64
CA SER A 130 4.71 7.10 -18.94
C SER A 130 5.27 5.76 -19.42
N SER A 131 5.21 4.72 -18.60
CA SER A 131 5.80 3.42 -18.88
C SER A 131 4.96 2.55 -19.81
N ALA A 132 5.60 1.56 -20.44
CA ALA A 132 4.88 0.53 -21.20
C ALA A 132 3.99 -0.34 -20.31
N ALA A 133 4.37 -0.53 -19.04
CA ALA A 133 3.58 -1.29 -18.07
C ALA A 133 2.26 -0.61 -17.74
N PHE A 134 2.27 0.72 -17.55
CA PHE A 134 1.05 1.48 -17.31
C PHE A 134 0.13 1.48 -18.52
N ARG A 135 0.66 1.61 -19.74
CA ARG A 135 -0.16 1.53 -20.97
C ARG A 135 -0.79 0.16 -21.20
N TRP A 136 -0.19 -0.90 -20.67
CA TRP A 136 -0.68 -2.26 -20.80
C TRP A 136 -1.77 -2.59 -19.77
N LEU A 137 -1.68 -2.02 -18.57
CA LEU A 137 -2.70 -2.11 -17.52
C LEU A 137 -4.00 -1.41 -17.94
#